data_AF-A0A0H5SIL0-F1
#
_entry.id   AF-A0A0H5SIL0-F1
#
_cell.length_a   1.000
_cell.length_b   1.000
_cell.length_c   1.000
_cell.angle_alpha   90.00
_cell.angle_beta   90.00
_cell.angle_gamma   90.00
#
_symmetry.space_group_name_H-M   'P 1'
#
loop_
_entity.id
_entity.type
_entity.pdbx_description
1 polymer ?
#
loop_
_entity_poly.entity_id
_entity_poly.type
_entity_poly.pdbx_seq_one_letter_code
_entity_poly.pdbx_strand_id
1 'polypeptide(L)' 'MRISSLFGKNKVVFSFEVFPPKKTSPIDTIYKTLDDLKDLKPDFISVTYGAGGNAADTSTCDIV' A
#
# COMPACT_ATOMS: atom_id res chain seq x y z
N MET A 1 -7.31 -13.37 -4.42
CA MET A 1 -8.61 -12.66 -4.25
C MET A 1 -8.77 -11.67 -5.40
N ARG A 2 -9.99 -11.41 -5.90
CA ARG A 2 -10.24 -10.34 -6.90
C ARG A 2 -10.94 -9.17 -6.23
N ILE A 3 -10.42 -7.94 -6.35
CA ILE A 3 -11.00 -6.74 -5.71
C ILE A 3 -12.46 -6.53 -6.15
N SER A 4 -12.78 -6.83 -7.41
CA SER A 4 -14.16 -6.71 -7.93
C SER A 4 -15.18 -7.57 -7.17
N SER A 5 -14.77 -8.67 -6.54
CA SER A 5 -15.69 -9.52 -5.76
C SER A 5 -15.96 -9.01 -4.34
N LEU A 6 -15.36 -7.89 -3.93
CA LEU A 6 -15.62 -7.22 -2.65
C LEU A 6 -16.86 -6.33 -2.72
N PHE A 7 -17.19 -5.81 -3.90
CA PHE A 7 -18.32 -4.90 -4.13
C PHE A 7 -19.64 -5.65 -4.32
N GLY A 8 -20.77 -4.97 -4.06
CA GLY A 8 -22.12 -5.53 -4.22
C GLY A 8 -22.62 -6.38 -3.05
N LYS A 9 -21.86 -6.46 -1.94
CA LYS A 9 -22.18 -7.27 -0.75
C LYS A 9 -22.87 -6.51 0.39
N ASN A 10 -23.45 -5.33 0.11
CA ASN A 10 -24.05 -4.43 1.10
C ASN A 10 -23.10 -4.13 2.30
N LYS A 11 -21.80 -4.09 2.02
CA LYS A 11 -20.71 -3.80 2.96
C LYS A 11 -19.92 -2.63 2.39
N VAL A 12 -19.51 -1.69 3.23
CA VAL A 12 -18.53 -0.67 2.84
C VAL A 12 -17.19 -1.35 2.59
N VAL A 13 -16.64 -1.15 1.40
CA VAL A 13 -15.27 -1.58 1.08
C VAL A 13 -14.33 -0.50 1.59
N PHE A 14 -13.44 -0.87 2.51
CA PHE A 14 -12.49 0.04 3.15
C PHE A 14 -11.07 -0.33 2.77
N SER A 15 -10.25 0.63 2.38
CA SER A 15 -8.89 0.36 1.89
C SER A 15 -7.91 1.45 2.28
N PHE A 16 -6.62 1.11 2.28
CA PHE A 16 -5.53 2.07 2.39
C PHE A 16 -4.78 2.20 1.08
N GLU A 17 -4.19 3.37 0.88
CA GLU A 17 -3.15 3.57 -0.13
C GLU A 17 -1.87 4.01 0.56
N VAL A 18 -0.76 3.38 0.20
CA VAL A 18 0.56 3.70 0.74
C VAL A 18 1.55 3.99 -0.38
N PHE A 19 2.52 4.84 -0.06
CA PHE A 19 3.65 5.05 -0.94
C PHE A 19 4.77 4.06 -0.59
N PRO A 20 5.45 3.50 -1.60
CA PRO A 20 6.63 2.70 -1.36
C PRO A 20 7.69 3.57 -0.66
N PRO A 21 8.45 3.03 0.31
CA PRO A 21 9.45 3.83 0.99
C PRO A 21 10.55 4.24 0.01
N LYS A 22 11.11 5.42 0.26
CA LYS A 22 12.32 5.88 -0.44
C LYS A 22 13.47 4.94 -0.11
N LYS A 23 14.40 4.74 -1.04
CA LYS A 23 15.62 3.93 -0.82
C LYS A 23 16.45 4.37 0.40
N THR A 24 16.39 5.65 0.75
CA THR A 24 17.10 6.24 1.89
C THR A 24 16.36 6.05 3.22
N SER A 25 15.13 5.56 3.19
CA SER A 25 14.30 5.36 4.37
C SER A 25 14.35 3.89 4.81
N PRO A 26 14.34 3.60 6.12
CA PRO A 26 14.23 2.23 6.61
C PRO A 26 12.89 1.62 6.19
N ILE A 27 12.95 0.42 5.59
CA ILE A 27 11.77 -0.37 5.21
C ILE A 27 10.86 -0.66 6.42
N ASP A 28 11.44 -0.81 7.62
CA ASP A 28 10.70 -1.07 8.86
C ASP A 28 9.63 -0.02 9.17
N THR A 29 9.81 1.22 8.67
CA THR A 29 8.83 2.29 8.85
C THR A 29 7.47 1.92 8.25
N ILE A 30 7.45 1.32 7.05
CA ILE A 30 6.17 0.92 6.42
C ILE A 30 5.58 -0.28 7.16
N TYR A 31 6.40 -1.26 7.55
CA TYR A 31 5.90 -2.44 8.27
C TYR A 31 5.31 -2.09 9.62
N LYS A 32 5.96 -1.23 10.40
CA LYS A 32 5.44 -0.76 11.67
C LYS A 32 4.11 -0.02 11.49
N THR A 33 4.03 0.87 10.50
CA THR A 33 2.80 1.61 10.21
C THR A 33 1.66 0.66 9.83
N LEU A 34 1.93 -0.36 9.01
CA LEU A 34 0.94 -1.35 8.63
C LEU A 34 0.51 -2.21 9.82
N ASP A 35 1.43 -2.56 10.72
CA ASP A 35 1.12 -3.33 11.94
C ASP A 35 0.24 -2.53 12.90
N ASP A 36 0.51 -1.23 13.07
CA ASP A 36 -0.30 -0.31 13.88
C ASP A 36 -1.71 -0.10 13.30
N LEU A 37 -1.87 -0.18 11.97
CA LEU A 37 -3.15 0.05 11.28
C LEU A 37 -3.95 -1.23 11.01
N LYS A 38 -3.40 -2.43 11.25
CA LYS A 38 -4.05 -3.70 10.88
C LYS A 38 -5.40 -3.91 11.55
N ASP A 39 -5.59 -3.37 12.75
CA ASP A 39 -6.80 -3.54 13.54
C ASP A 39 -8.01 -2.81 12.92
N LEU A 40 -7.76 -1.88 11.99
CA LEU A 40 -8.80 -1.22 11.19
C LEU A 40 -9.35 -2.12 10.07
N LYS A 41 -8.73 -3.29 9.84
CA LYS A 41 -9.20 -4.35 8.93
C LYS A 41 -9.54 -3.84 7.52
N PRO A 42 -8.58 -3.22 6.80
CA PRO A 42 -8.78 -2.88 5.40
C PRO A 42 -9.05 -4.14 4.56
N ASP A 43 -9.93 -4.02 3.57
CA ASP A 43 -10.22 -5.10 2.61
C ASP A 43 -9.07 -5.30 1.60
N PHE A 44 -8.32 -4.23 1.31
CA PHE A 44 -7.10 -4.28 0.51
C PHE A 44 -6.23 -3.03 0.78
N ILE A 45 -4.97 -3.09 0.35
CA ILE A 45 -4.02 -1.97 0.38
C ILE A 45 -3.45 -1.80 -1.03
N SER A 46 -3.50 -0.59 -1.58
CA SER A 46 -2.79 -0.22 -2.80
C SER A 46 -1.41 0.34 -2.47
N VAL A 47 -0.43 0.06 -3.35
CA VAL A 47 0.89 0.70 -3.31
C VAL A 47 0.99 1.60 -4.54
N THR A 48 1.18 2.89 -4.32
CA THR A 48 1.25 3.86 -5.41
C THR A 48 2.50 3.60 -6.27
N TYR A 49 2.33 3.57 -7.59
CA TYR A 49 3.44 3.55 -8.53
C TYR A 49 3.79 4.99 -8.95
N GLY A 50 5.06 5.37 -8.84
CA GLY A 50 5.52 6.74 -9.09
C GLY A 50 5.14 7.22 -10.50
N ALA A 51 4.77 8.49 -10.62
CA ALA A 51 4.63 9.14 -11.91
C ALA A 51 6.03 9.19 -12.53
N GLY A 52 6.31 8.41 -13.57
CA GLY A 52 7.65 8.20 -14.13
C GLY A 52 8.32 9.41 -14.79
N GLY A 53 8.17 10.62 -14.23
CA GLY A 53 8.80 11.86 -14.64
C GLY A 53 10.22 12.04 -14.08
N ASN A 54 10.63 11.27 -13.07
CA ASN A 54 12.00 11.25 -12.57
C ASN A 54 12.55 9.82 -12.53
N ALA A 55 13.84 9.63 -12.80
CA ALA A 55 14.48 8.30 -12.77
C ALA A 55 14.46 7.64 -11.39
N ALA A 56 14.28 8.43 -10.32
CA ALA A 56 14.07 7.93 -8.97
C ALA A 56 12.64 7.38 -8.73
N ASP A 57 11.64 7.80 -9.51
CA ASP A 57 10.23 7.41 -9.35
C ASP A 57 9.95 5.97 -9.79
N THR A 58 10.88 5.36 -10.52
CA THR A 58 10.86 3.93 -10.90
C THR A 58 11.67 3.07 -9.93
N SER A 59 12.25 3.67 -8.89
CA SER A 59 13.26 3.03 -8.07
C SER A 59 12.87 3.05 -6.59
N THR A 60 11.97 2.15 -6.23
CA THR A 60 11.57 1.88 -4.84
C THR A 60 12.48 0.83 -4.24
N CYS A 61 12.51 0.70 -2.92
CA CYS A 61 13.14 -0.45 -2.27
C CYS A 61 12.39 -1.75 -2.61
N ASP A 62 13.12 -2.86 -2.71
CA ASP A 62 12.51 -4.18 -2.83
C ASP A 62 11.80 -4.53 -1.53
N ILE A 63 10.55 -5.00 -1.67
CA ILE A 63 9.72 -5.47 -0.56
C ILE A 63 9.65 -6.99 -0.73
N VAL A 64 10.13 -7.74 0.26
CA VAL A 64 10.20 -9.22 0.27
C VAL A 64 9.03 -9.81 1.04
#